data_AF-A0A960QXG7-F1
#
_entry.id   AF-A0A960QXG7-F1
#
_cell.length_a   1.000
_cell.length_b   1.000
_cell.length_c   1.000
_cell.angle_alpha   90.00
_cell.angle_beta   90.00
_cell.angle_gamma   90.00
#
_symmetry.space_group_name_H-M   'P 1'
#
loop_
_entity.id
_entity.type
_entity.pdbx_description
1 polymer ?
#
loop_
_entity_poly.entity_id
_entity_poly.type
_entity_poly.pdbx_seq_one_letter_code
_entity_poly.pdbx_strand_id
1 'polypeptide(L)'
;LYDPQLYFAGDEISLSIRSYTLGYDLFHPHRNVVWHEYTRAGRVKHWDDHTAKQADAAIEMPWHERDVVSKRRLRKMLREEDNDEAIGIYGLGTVRSHGDYERYAGIDFGRRLLQRETVEGKDPPCTYTNTVQWEAGFTHEHRVPLMWRAEDIGLCDDLQFVYFGIEDANGTVLHRHDAPPESPEATGVIETKTITVVAQSKPAKLVLWPVSRSRGWLRRTDYPL
;
A
#
# COMPACT_ATOMS: atom_id res chain seq x y z
N LEU A 1 16.35 21.58 -7.47
CA LEU A 1 15.24 22.57 -7.47
C LEU A 1 13.92 21.81 -7.43
N TYR A 2 13.07 22.11 -6.44
CA TYR A 2 11.71 21.57 -6.36
C TYR A 2 10.79 22.26 -7.36
N ASP A 3 9.78 21.55 -7.85
CA ASP A 3 8.71 22.16 -8.63
C ASP A 3 7.85 23.02 -7.69
N PRO A 4 7.79 24.35 -7.88
CA PRO A 4 7.04 25.24 -6.99
C PRO A 4 5.52 25.03 -7.07
N GLN A 5 5.03 24.28 -8.06
CA GLN A 5 3.61 23.94 -8.21
C GLN A 5 3.27 22.60 -7.58
N LEU A 6 4.26 21.84 -7.08
CA LEU A 6 3.96 20.74 -6.17
C LEU A 6 3.57 21.30 -4.80
N TYR A 7 2.51 20.73 -4.26
CA TYR A 7 1.84 21.19 -3.07
C TYR A 7 1.52 20.02 -2.15
N PHE A 8 1.93 20.15 -0.90
CA PHE A 8 1.67 19.28 0.24
C PHE A 8 2.22 17.84 0.17
N ALA A 9 1.94 17.09 -0.90
CA ALA A 9 2.34 15.70 -1.07
C ALA A 9 2.91 15.46 -2.47
N GLY A 10 3.90 14.57 -2.55
CA GLY A 10 4.47 14.09 -3.81
C GLY A 10 5.80 14.74 -4.20
N ASP A 11 6.30 15.67 -3.39
CA ASP A 11 7.65 16.19 -3.54
C ASP A 11 8.70 15.10 -3.28
N GLU A 12 8.44 14.15 -2.38
CA GLU A 12 9.38 13.05 -2.11
C GLU A 12 9.53 12.11 -3.30
N ILE A 13 8.41 11.63 -3.86
CA ILE A 13 8.44 10.72 -5.02
C ILE A 13 8.94 11.44 -6.27
N SER A 14 8.57 12.72 -6.46
CA SER A 14 9.10 13.56 -7.53
C SER A 14 10.61 13.73 -7.44
N LEU A 15 11.12 14.06 -6.26
CA LEU A 15 12.55 14.21 -6.07
C LEU A 15 13.31 12.89 -6.26
N SER A 16 12.76 11.78 -5.76
CA SER A 16 13.37 10.45 -5.88
C SER A 16 13.60 10.05 -7.34
N ILE A 17 12.54 10.03 -8.15
CA ILE A 17 12.64 9.62 -9.56
C ILE A 17 13.44 10.62 -10.39
N ARG A 18 13.31 11.92 -10.14
CA ARG A 18 14.10 12.95 -10.85
C ARG A 18 15.58 12.82 -10.53
N SER A 19 15.95 12.65 -9.27
CA SER A 19 17.35 12.47 -8.88
C SER A 19 17.92 11.20 -9.51
N TYR A 20 17.18 10.09 -9.44
CA TYR A 20 17.62 8.84 -10.05
C TYR A 20 17.83 8.96 -11.57
N THR A 21 16.88 9.58 -12.28
CA THR A 21 16.97 9.77 -13.75
C THR A 21 18.02 10.79 -14.16
N LEU A 22 18.46 11.67 -13.26
CA LEU A 22 19.64 12.55 -13.41
C LEU A 22 20.97 11.85 -13.07
N GLY A 23 20.94 10.58 -12.67
CA GLY A 23 22.13 9.76 -12.44
C GLY A 23 22.55 9.61 -10.97
N TYR A 24 21.83 10.23 -10.03
CA TYR A 24 22.12 10.07 -8.61
C TYR A 24 21.76 8.67 -8.12
N ASP A 25 22.59 8.10 -7.25
CA ASP A 25 22.26 6.87 -6.53
C ASP A 25 21.47 7.20 -5.26
N LEU A 26 20.49 6.36 -4.95
CA LEU A 26 19.61 6.55 -3.80
C LEU A 26 20.07 5.65 -2.66
N PHE A 27 20.19 6.21 -1.46
CA PHE A 27 20.60 5.49 -0.26
C PHE A 27 19.70 5.84 0.90
N HIS A 28 19.41 4.87 1.76
CA HIS A 28 18.76 5.07 3.04
C HIS A 28 19.65 4.56 4.17
N PRO A 29 19.59 5.16 5.37
CA PRO A 29 20.33 4.64 6.51
C PRO A 29 19.76 3.29 6.95
N HIS A 30 20.63 2.34 7.29
CA HIS A 30 20.25 1.04 7.86
C HIS A 30 19.85 1.12 9.34
N ARG A 31 19.79 2.33 9.91
CA ARG A 31 19.42 2.62 11.30
C ARG A 31 18.52 3.84 11.34
N ASN A 32 17.57 3.82 12.27
CA ASN A 32 16.74 4.99 12.55
C ASN A 32 17.61 6.08 13.20
N VAL A 33 17.68 7.24 12.53
CA VAL A 33 18.49 8.38 12.98
C VAL A 33 17.63 9.57 13.44
N VAL A 34 16.34 9.59 13.08
CA VAL A 34 15.41 10.69 13.38
C VAL A 34 14.02 10.10 13.61
N TRP A 35 13.26 10.70 14.53
CA TRP A 35 11.83 10.42 14.76
C TRP A 35 11.00 11.67 14.43
N HIS A 36 9.79 11.47 13.92
CA HIS A 36 8.84 12.55 13.60
C HIS A 36 7.62 12.48 14.52
N GLU A 37 7.29 13.60 15.18
CA GLU A 37 6.05 13.76 15.95
C GLU A 37 4.86 13.91 15.01
N TYR A 38 4.13 12.81 14.76
CA TYR A 38 3.06 12.79 13.75
C TYR A 38 1.75 13.43 14.20
N THR A 39 1.35 13.25 15.47
CA THR A 39 -0.02 13.52 15.93
C THR A 39 -0.38 15.00 15.99
N ARG A 40 0.61 15.90 16.13
CA ARG A 40 0.48 17.38 16.06
C ARG A 40 -0.77 17.91 16.79
N ALA A 41 -1.12 17.32 17.93
CA ALA A 41 -2.40 17.56 18.60
C ALA A 41 -2.54 19.03 19.02
N GLY A 42 -3.67 19.65 18.69
CA GLY A 42 -3.99 21.03 19.04
C GLY A 42 -3.33 22.12 18.19
N ARG A 43 -2.63 21.77 17.09
CA ARG A 43 -2.03 22.76 16.17
C ARG A 43 -2.92 22.98 14.96
N VAL A 44 -3.08 24.26 14.56
CA VAL A 44 -3.72 24.64 13.29
C VAL A 44 -2.86 24.12 12.15
N LYS A 45 -3.50 23.43 11.20
CA LYS A 45 -2.85 22.88 10.01
C LYS A 45 -3.17 23.79 8.84
N HIS A 46 -2.31 23.75 7.83
CA HIS A 46 -2.43 24.63 6.68
C HIS A 46 -3.76 24.47 5.91
N TRP A 47 -4.38 23.30 5.92
CA TRP A 47 -5.70 23.09 5.31
C TRP A 47 -6.88 23.57 6.17
N ASP A 48 -6.64 23.89 7.45
CA ASP A 48 -7.66 24.45 8.34
C ASP A 48 -7.89 25.95 8.06
N ASP A 49 -6.87 26.65 7.50
CA ASP A 49 -6.90 28.11 7.30
C ASP A 49 -6.69 28.59 5.85
N HIS A 50 -6.44 27.68 4.89
CA HIS A 50 -6.36 27.99 3.45
C HIS A 50 -7.61 27.54 2.69
N THR A 51 -8.80 27.89 3.21
CA THR A 51 -10.09 27.50 2.62
C THR A 51 -10.76 28.65 1.86
N ALA A 52 -11.76 28.32 1.02
CA ALA A 52 -12.51 29.33 0.26
C ALA A 52 -13.20 30.40 1.14
N LYS A 53 -13.52 30.07 2.40
CA LYS A 53 -14.10 31.04 3.36
C LYS A 53 -13.11 32.11 3.82
N GLN A 54 -11.81 31.86 3.67
CA GLN A 54 -10.73 32.80 3.94
C GLN A 54 -10.20 33.44 2.65
N ALA A 55 -10.81 33.20 1.48
CA ALA A 55 -10.35 33.77 0.21
C ALA A 55 -10.45 35.31 0.15
N ASP A 56 -11.28 35.93 1.00
CA ASP A 56 -11.30 37.39 1.20
C ASP A 56 -10.05 37.92 1.95
N ALA A 57 -9.25 37.04 2.54
CA ALA A 57 -8.04 37.35 3.28
C ALA A 57 -6.80 36.82 2.55
N ALA A 58 -6.10 37.66 1.78
CA ALA A 58 -4.71 37.50 1.29
C ALA A 58 -4.27 36.13 0.68
N ILE A 59 -5.17 35.19 0.45
CA ILE A 59 -4.89 33.84 -0.03
C ILE A 59 -5.28 33.78 -1.50
N GLU A 60 -4.27 33.64 -2.36
CA GLU A 60 -4.42 33.63 -3.82
C GLU A 60 -5.31 32.48 -4.33
N MET A 61 -5.26 31.32 -3.67
CA MET A 61 -5.98 30.12 -4.11
C MET A 61 -6.21 29.16 -2.92
N PRO A 62 -7.42 28.59 -2.77
CA PRO A 62 -7.69 27.57 -1.75
C PRO A 62 -6.77 26.35 -1.86
N TRP A 63 -6.51 25.68 -0.73
CA TRP A 63 -5.57 24.56 -0.67
C TRP A 63 -5.94 23.40 -1.61
N HIS A 64 -7.23 23.10 -1.77
CA HIS A 64 -7.69 21.96 -2.54
C HIS A 64 -7.50 22.18 -4.05
N GLU A 65 -7.59 23.42 -4.52
CA GLU A 65 -7.28 23.75 -5.92
C GLU A 65 -5.77 23.63 -6.20
N ARG A 66 -4.92 24.08 -5.27
CA ARG A 66 -3.45 23.85 -5.31
C ARG A 66 -3.12 22.36 -5.36
N ASP A 67 -3.78 21.56 -4.52
CA ASP A 67 -3.58 20.12 -4.44
C ASP A 67 -4.00 19.41 -5.74
N VAL A 68 -5.10 19.84 -6.39
CA VAL A 68 -5.52 19.30 -7.70
C VAL A 68 -4.45 19.53 -8.77
N VAL A 69 -3.93 20.76 -8.89
CA VAL A 69 -2.86 21.09 -9.86
C VAL A 69 -1.59 20.30 -9.55
N SER A 70 -1.13 20.31 -8.29
CA SER A 70 0.03 19.55 -7.83
C SER A 70 -0.04 18.08 -8.23
N LYS A 71 -1.17 17.42 -7.95
CA LYS A 71 -1.36 16.01 -8.26
C LYS A 71 -1.42 15.73 -9.76
N ARG A 72 -2.02 16.61 -10.57
CA ARG A 72 -2.01 16.49 -12.05
C ARG A 72 -0.59 16.56 -12.61
N ARG A 73 0.20 17.51 -12.13
CA ARG A 73 1.61 17.65 -12.52
C ARG A 73 2.42 16.41 -12.14
N LEU A 74 2.19 15.92 -10.92
CA LEU A 74 2.86 14.72 -10.43
C LEU A 74 2.53 13.50 -11.28
N ARG A 75 1.24 13.22 -11.52
CA ARG A 75 0.80 12.07 -12.34
C ARG A 75 1.30 12.15 -13.77
N LYS A 76 1.37 13.36 -14.37
CA LYS A 76 2.01 13.56 -15.68
C LYS A 76 3.50 13.24 -15.65
N MET A 77 4.22 13.76 -14.66
CA MET A 77 5.66 13.52 -14.53
C MET A 77 5.98 12.03 -14.32
N LEU A 78 5.16 11.33 -13.52
CA LEU A 78 5.23 9.88 -13.28
C LEU A 78 4.67 9.04 -14.43
N ARG A 79 4.21 9.65 -15.52
CA ARG A 79 3.60 8.96 -16.68
C ARG A 79 2.42 8.06 -16.31
N GLU A 80 1.73 8.38 -15.22
CA GLU A 80 0.50 7.73 -14.79
C GLU A 80 -0.70 8.20 -15.63
N GLU A 81 -0.70 9.49 -16.01
CA GLU A 81 -1.71 10.08 -16.88
C GLU A 81 -1.06 11.04 -17.87
N ASP A 82 -1.64 11.19 -19.05
CA ASP A 82 -1.34 12.32 -19.92
C ASP A 82 -2.34 13.44 -19.68
N ASN A 83 -1.85 14.68 -19.63
CA ASN A 83 -2.66 15.87 -19.42
C ASN A 83 -1.94 17.11 -19.98
N ASP A 84 -2.53 18.29 -19.84
CA ASP A 84 -2.04 19.55 -20.41
C ASP A 84 -1.01 20.30 -19.53
N GLU A 85 -0.62 19.76 -18.37
CA GLU A 85 0.31 20.45 -17.45
C GLU A 85 1.70 20.63 -18.06
N ALA A 86 2.24 21.85 -17.97
CA ALA A 86 3.59 22.14 -18.45
C ALA A 86 4.63 21.87 -17.34
N ILE A 87 5.27 20.70 -17.37
CA ILE A 87 6.26 20.30 -16.36
C ILE A 87 7.56 21.13 -16.47
N GLY A 88 7.96 21.53 -17.69
CA GLY A 88 9.16 22.34 -17.92
C GLY A 88 10.44 21.67 -17.41
N ILE A 89 11.30 22.44 -16.72
CA ILE A 89 12.58 21.95 -16.17
C ILE A 89 12.42 20.97 -15.00
N TYR A 90 11.19 20.75 -14.53
CA TYR A 90 10.88 19.85 -13.43
C TYR A 90 10.60 18.41 -13.89
N GLY A 91 10.88 18.11 -15.17
CA GLY A 91 10.77 16.76 -15.72
C GLY A 91 11.87 15.81 -15.24
N LEU A 92 11.84 14.61 -15.81
CA LEU A 92 12.82 13.56 -15.58
C LEU A 92 14.14 13.88 -16.27
N GLY A 93 15.24 13.36 -15.71
CA GLY A 93 16.56 13.39 -16.34
C GLY A 93 16.69 12.40 -17.50
N THR A 94 17.87 12.41 -18.13
CA THR A 94 18.19 11.60 -19.32
C THR A 94 19.29 10.57 -19.09
N VAL A 95 19.87 10.50 -17.89
CA VAL A 95 20.96 9.57 -17.56
C VAL A 95 20.44 8.15 -17.34
N ARG A 96 19.29 8.02 -16.65
CA ARG A 96 18.55 6.77 -16.50
C ARG A 96 17.11 6.99 -16.92
N SER A 97 16.45 5.96 -17.44
CA SER A 97 15.08 6.07 -17.94
C SER A 97 14.04 5.98 -16.81
N HIS A 98 12.81 6.39 -17.11
CA HIS A 98 11.65 6.16 -16.24
C HIS A 98 11.49 4.67 -15.89
N GLY A 99 11.60 3.80 -16.91
CA GLY A 99 11.47 2.35 -16.72
C GLY A 99 12.61 1.75 -15.89
N ASP A 100 13.79 2.38 -15.84
CA ASP A 100 14.87 1.94 -14.95
C ASP A 100 14.52 2.24 -13.49
N TYR A 101 13.85 3.37 -13.22
CA TYR A 101 13.36 3.69 -11.88
C TYR A 101 12.21 2.77 -11.47
N GLU A 102 11.26 2.52 -12.37
CA GLU A 102 10.15 1.58 -12.13
C GLU A 102 10.68 0.20 -11.74
N ARG A 103 11.67 -0.32 -12.48
CA ARG A 103 12.34 -1.58 -12.14
C ARG A 103 13.13 -1.52 -10.84
N TYR A 104 13.85 -0.43 -10.61
CA TYR A 104 14.59 -0.23 -9.37
C TYR A 104 13.67 -0.29 -8.14
N ALA A 105 12.56 0.45 -8.17
CA ALA A 105 11.62 0.60 -7.05
C ALA A 105 10.56 -0.51 -6.98
N GLY A 106 10.36 -1.27 -8.07
CA GLY A 106 9.30 -2.27 -8.17
C GLY A 106 7.90 -1.67 -8.25
N ILE A 107 7.75 -0.54 -8.95
CA ILE A 107 6.51 0.20 -9.10
C ILE A 107 6.21 0.36 -10.58
N ASP A 108 4.98 0.10 -11.01
CA ASP A 108 4.47 0.47 -12.32
C ASP A 108 3.46 1.60 -12.15
N PHE A 109 3.87 2.82 -12.47
CA PHE A 109 3.03 4.01 -12.23
C PHE A 109 1.80 4.00 -13.12
N GLY A 110 1.95 3.61 -14.39
CA GLY A 110 0.89 3.60 -15.39
C GLY A 110 -0.23 2.61 -15.05
N ARG A 111 0.13 1.40 -14.60
CA ARG A 111 -0.84 0.37 -14.19
C ARG A 111 -1.22 0.44 -12.71
N ARG A 112 -0.54 1.28 -11.92
CA ARG A 112 -0.70 1.37 -10.46
C ARG A 112 -0.49 0.02 -9.77
N LEU A 113 0.54 -0.71 -10.20
CA LEU A 113 0.88 -2.02 -9.65
C LEU A 113 2.19 -1.96 -8.86
N LEU A 114 2.27 -2.81 -7.83
CA LEU A 114 3.46 -2.99 -7.03
C LEU A 114 4.00 -4.40 -7.20
N GLN A 115 5.31 -4.50 -7.34
CA GLN A 115 6.04 -5.76 -7.27
C GLN A 115 5.90 -6.36 -5.87
N ARG A 116 5.90 -7.69 -5.77
CA ARG A 116 5.82 -8.39 -4.48
C ARG A 116 6.91 -7.96 -3.50
N GLU A 117 8.14 -7.77 -3.99
CA GLU A 117 9.27 -7.37 -3.15
C GLU A 117 9.05 -6.00 -2.50
N THR A 118 8.45 -5.08 -3.25
CA THR A 118 8.07 -3.74 -2.77
C THR A 118 6.98 -3.83 -1.71
N VAL A 119 5.96 -4.68 -1.90
CA VAL A 119 4.90 -4.92 -0.90
C VAL A 119 5.47 -5.55 0.38
N GLU A 120 6.44 -6.45 0.24
CA GLU A 120 7.16 -7.10 1.36
C GLU A 120 8.15 -6.15 2.07
N GLY A 121 8.37 -4.94 1.55
CA GLY A 121 9.31 -3.97 2.11
C GLY A 121 10.77 -4.36 1.93
N LYS A 122 11.11 -5.14 0.90
CA LYS A 122 12.50 -5.40 0.53
C LYS A 122 13.16 -4.15 -0.03
N ASP A 123 14.40 -3.90 0.35
CA ASP A 123 15.17 -2.77 -0.13
C ASP A 123 15.43 -2.89 -1.65
N PRO A 124 15.36 -1.78 -2.41
CA PRO A 124 15.73 -1.77 -3.82
C PRO A 124 17.24 -2.00 -4.01
N PRO A 125 17.70 -2.48 -5.18
CA PRO A 125 16.91 -2.72 -6.40
C PRO A 125 16.09 -4.00 -6.34
N CYS A 126 14.88 -3.98 -6.93
CA CYS A 126 14.10 -5.19 -7.12
C CYS A 126 14.82 -6.20 -8.03
N THR A 127 14.63 -7.49 -7.76
CA THR A 127 15.32 -8.59 -8.45
C THR A 127 14.74 -8.95 -9.82
N TYR A 128 13.59 -8.38 -10.19
CA TYR A 128 12.91 -8.62 -11.46
C TYR A 128 13.58 -7.87 -12.63
N THR A 129 14.65 -8.45 -13.17
CA THR A 129 15.57 -7.77 -14.11
C THR A 129 15.15 -7.85 -15.57
N ASN A 130 14.26 -8.79 -15.94
CA ASN A 130 13.77 -8.95 -17.32
C ASN A 130 12.24 -8.84 -17.40
N THR A 131 11.71 -8.67 -18.61
CA THR A 131 10.27 -8.45 -18.85
C THR A 131 9.40 -9.59 -18.33
N VAL A 132 9.83 -10.85 -18.46
CA VAL A 132 9.03 -12.00 -17.99
C VAL A 132 8.91 -11.98 -16.47
N GLN A 133 10.04 -11.75 -15.78
CA GLN A 133 10.08 -11.59 -14.33
C GLN A 133 9.27 -10.39 -13.86
N TRP A 134 9.40 -9.27 -14.56
CA TRP A 134 8.68 -8.02 -14.28
C TRP A 134 7.17 -8.25 -14.30
N GLU A 135 6.64 -8.85 -15.37
CA GLU A 135 5.21 -9.13 -15.49
C GLU A 135 4.71 -10.15 -14.48
N ALA A 136 5.48 -11.21 -14.20
CA ALA A 136 5.09 -12.23 -13.23
C ALA A 136 5.19 -11.75 -11.77
N GLY A 137 5.92 -10.67 -11.51
CA GLY A 137 6.24 -10.21 -10.17
C GLY A 137 5.17 -9.34 -9.51
N PHE A 138 4.18 -8.85 -10.27
CA PHE A 138 3.15 -7.95 -9.76
C PHE A 138 2.15 -8.63 -8.83
N THR A 139 1.72 -7.87 -7.84
CA THR A 139 0.58 -8.23 -6.99
C THR A 139 -0.70 -7.60 -7.53
N HIS A 140 -1.83 -8.26 -7.29
CA HIS A 140 -3.16 -7.80 -7.67
C HIS A 140 -4.08 -7.79 -6.47
N GLU A 141 -5.04 -6.87 -6.46
CA GLU A 141 -6.13 -6.87 -5.50
C GLU A 141 -7.16 -7.96 -5.84
N HIS A 142 -7.39 -8.85 -4.88
CA HIS A 142 -8.43 -9.87 -4.94
C HIS A 142 -9.48 -9.54 -3.88
N ARG A 143 -10.71 -9.25 -4.31
CA ARG A 143 -11.85 -9.11 -3.40
C ARG A 143 -12.41 -10.48 -3.09
N VAL A 144 -12.20 -10.95 -1.85
CA VAL A 144 -12.51 -12.32 -1.43
C VAL A 144 -13.71 -12.32 -0.49
N PRO A 145 -14.87 -12.85 -0.91
CA PRO A 145 -15.95 -13.16 0.01
C PRO A 145 -15.58 -14.40 0.83
N LEU A 146 -15.58 -14.27 2.15
CA LEU A 146 -15.31 -15.35 3.09
C LEU A 146 -16.63 -15.81 3.69
N MET A 147 -16.80 -17.12 3.80
CA MET A 147 -17.91 -17.76 4.49
C MET A 147 -17.37 -18.93 5.30
N TRP A 148 -17.78 -19.02 6.56
CA TRP A 148 -17.42 -20.11 7.46
C TRP A 148 -18.62 -20.45 8.33
N ARG A 149 -18.47 -21.39 9.26
CA ARG A 149 -19.51 -21.72 10.23
C ARG A 149 -18.99 -21.47 11.64
N ALA A 150 -19.83 -20.90 12.49
CA ALA A 150 -19.54 -20.67 13.89
C ALA A 150 -19.26 -21.99 14.63
N GLU A 151 -19.90 -23.09 14.22
CA GLU A 151 -19.67 -24.43 14.78
C GLU A 151 -18.24 -24.96 14.57
N ASP A 152 -17.56 -24.50 13.50
CA ASP A 152 -16.18 -24.87 13.21
C ASP A 152 -15.18 -24.08 14.07
N ILE A 153 -15.66 -23.04 14.75
CA ILE A 153 -14.94 -22.36 15.82
C ILE A 153 -15.18 -23.18 17.10
N GLY A 154 -14.33 -24.18 17.30
CA GLY A 154 -14.41 -25.05 18.49
C GLY A 154 -14.45 -24.22 19.76
N LEU A 155 -15.64 -24.15 20.39
CA LEU A 155 -15.89 -23.38 21.61
C LEU A 155 -14.97 -23.92 22.71
N CYS A 156 -13.93 -23.16 22.98
CA CYS A 156 -12.86 -23.48 23.90
C CYS A 156 -12.90 -22.46 25.01
N ASP A 157 -13.05 -22.92 26.26
CA ASP A 157 -13.18 -22.02 27.42
C ASP A 157 -11.97 -21.07 27.59
N ASP A 158 -10.82 -21.43 27.00
CA ASP A 158 -9.57 -20.69 27.02
C ASP A 158 -9.03 -20.33 25.61
N LEU A 159 -9.93 -20.02 24.67
CA LEU A 159 -9.55 -19.59 23.32
C LEU A 159 -8.51 -18.44 23.38
N GLN A 160 -7.41 -18.59 22.64
CA GLN A 160 -6.38 -17.57 22.48
C GLN A 160 -6.68 -16.67 21.30
N PHE A 161 -6.98 -17.26 20.13
CA PHE A 161 -7.44 -16.59 18.92
C PHE A 161 -7.95 -17.64 17.91
N VAL A 162 -8.62 -17.19 16.85
CA VAL A 162 -8.93 -18.00 15.67
C VAL A 162 -8.07 -17.52 14.51
N TYR A 163 -7.27 -18.40 13.94
CA TYR A 163 -6.52 -18.11 12.73
C TYR A 163 -7.46 -18.14 11.52
N PHE A 164 -7.48 -17.03 10.77
CA PHE A 164 -8.08 -16.92 9.45
C PHE A 164 -6.95 -16.75 8.42
N GLY A 165 -6.65 -17.82 7.70
CA GLY A 165 -5.67 -17.83 6.63
C GLY A 165 -6.34 -17.89 5.27
N ILE A 166 -5.89 -17.08 4.31
CA ILE A 166 -6.25 -17.25 2.91
C ILE A 166 -5.05 -17.86 2.20
N GLU A 167 -5.25 -19.01 1.59
CA GLU A 167 -4.21 -19.76 0.87
C GLU A 167 -4.51 -19.75 -0.64
N ASP A 168 -3.45 -19.81 -1.45
CA ASP A 168 -3.55 -20.12 -2.87
C ASP A 168 -3.69 -21.64 -3.12
N ALA A 169 -3.79 -22.04 -4.39
CA ALA A 169 -3.95 -23.43 -4.79
C ALA A 169 -2.76 -24.34 -4.41
N ASN A 170 -1.60 -23.76 -4.12
CA ASN A 170 -0.40 -24.48 -3.69
C ASN A 170 -0.24 -24.50 -2.16
N GLY A 171 -1.17 -23.89 -1.42
CA GLY A 171 -1.09 -23.77 0.04
C GLY A 171 -0.23 -22.61 0.54
N THR A 172 0.16 -21.67 -0.33
CA THR A 172 0.88 -20.46 0.10
C THR A 172 -0.07 -19.53 0.81
N VAL A 173 0.25 -19.10 2.03
CA VAL A 173 -0.56 -18.14 2.79
C VAL A 173 -0.41 -16.74 2.18
N LEU A 174 -1.50 -16.22 1.64
CA LEU A 174 -1.60 -14.89 1.02
C LEU A 174 -2.02 -13.82 2.04
N HIS A 175 -2.81 -14.20 3.02
CA HIS A 175 -3.26 -13.31 4.08
C HIS A 175 -3.46 -14.09 5.37
N ARG A 176 -3.12 -13.47 6.50
CA ARG A 176 -3.34 -14.00 7.85
C ARG A 176 -3.99 -12.93 8.71
N HIS A 177 -5.06 -13.32 9.38
CA HIS A 177 -5.67 -12.55 10.46
C HIS A 177 -5.88 -13.47 11.67
N ASP A 178 -5.34 -13.08 12.83
CA ASP A 178 -5.59 -13.77 14.09
C ASP A 178 -6.72 -13.02 14.82
N ALA A 179 -7.93 -13.57 14.78
CA ALA A 179 -9.11 -12.97 15.38
C ALA A 179 -9.12 -13.22 16.90
N PRO A 180 -9.09 -12.18 17.74
CA PRO A 180 -9.07 -12.36 19.19
C PRO A 180 -10.43 -12.91 19.69
N PRO A 181 -10.49 -13.53 20.89
CA PRO A 181 -11.67 -14.24 21.36
C PRO A 181 -12.96 -13.41 21.43
N GLU A 182 -12.84 -12.11 21.67
CA GLU A 182 -13.94 -11.15 21.76
C GLU A 182 -14.42 -10.62 20.40
N SER A 183 -13.72 -10.93 19.31
CA SER A 183 -14.09 -10.45 17.97
C SER A 183 -15.40 -11.07 17.48
N PRO A 184 -16.21 -10.35 16.67
CA PRO A 184 -17.42 -10.90 16.07
C PRO A 184 -17.19 -12.19 15.28
N GLU A 185 -16.02 -12.32 14.63
CA GLU A 185 -15.61 -13.51 13.90
C GLU A 185 -15.39 -14.71 14.84
N ALA A 186 -14.61 -14.53 15.91
CA ALA A 186 -14.27 -15.60 16.85
C ALA A 186 -15.44 -16.02 17.75
N THR A 187 -16.36 -15.10 18.04
CA THR A 187 -17.58 -15.38 18.82
C THR A 187 -18.68 -16.05 17.99
N GLY A 188 -18.52 -16.12 16.66
CA GLY A 188 -19.54 -16.65 15.75
C GLY A 188 -20.73 -15.72 15.55
N VAL A 189 -20.65 -14.45 15.97
CA VAL A 189 -21.67 -13.42 15.69
C VAL A 189 -21.78 -13.16 14.19
N ILE A 190 -20.66 -13.27 13.47
CA ILE A 190 -20.63 -13.25 12.01
C ILE A 190 -19.99 -14.53 11.46
N GLU A 191 -20.52 -14.98 10.33
CA GLU A 191 -20.06 -16.15 9.58
C GLU A 191 -19.62 -15.79 8.15
N THR A 192 -19.60 -14.49 7.84
CA THR A 192 -19.17 -13.98 6.54
C THR A 192 -18.47 -12.63 6.66
N LYS A 193 -17.49 -12.40 5.79
CA LYS A 193 -16.76 -11.14 5.68
C LYS A 193 -16.19 -11.02 4.27
N THR A 194 -16.24 -9.85 3.66
CA THR A 194 -15.49 -9.61 2.41
C THR A 194 -14.23 -8.84 2.74
N ILE A 195 -13.08 -9.31 2.24
CA ILE A 195 -11.81 -8.61 2.40
C ILE A 195 -11.12 -8.41 1.05
N THR A 196 -10.14 -7.52 1.01
CA THR A 196 -9.23 -7.37 -0.13
C THR A 196 -7.88 -7.97 0.23
N VAL A 197 -7.38 -8.89 -0.60
CA VAL A 197 -6.05 -9.49 -0.48
C VAL A 197 -5.19 -9.00 -1.64
N VAL A 198 -4.02 -8.44 -1.35
CA VAL A 198 -3.04 -8.06 -2.37
C VAL A 198 -2.04 -9.19 -2.54
N ALA A 199 -2.09 -9.91 -3.66
CA ALA A 199 -1.26 -11.10 -3.88
C ALA A 199 -0.97 -11.36 -5.37
N GLN A 200 0.13 -12.07 -5.65
CA GLN A 200 0.48 -12.52 -7.01
C GLN A 200 -0.45 -13.64 -7.49
N SER A 201 -0.72 -14.62 -6.63
CA SER A 201 -1.58 -15.77 -6.94
C SER A 201 -3.03 -15.52 -6.49
N LYS A 202 -3.96 -16.21 -7.15
CA LYS A 202 -5.38 -16.13 -6.84
C LYS A 202 -5.67 -16.85 -5.51
N PRO A 203 -6.44 -16.23 -4.60
CA PRO A 203 -7.01 -16.90 -3.43
C PRO A 203 -7.82 -18.13 -3.84
N ALA A 204 -7.60 -19.26 -3.16
CA ALA A 204 -8.26 -20.52 -3.48
C ALA A 204 -8.95 -21.17 -2.27
N LYS A 205 -8.52 -20.83 -1.05
CA LYS A 205 -9.00 -21.48 0.17
C LYS A 205 -8.96 -20.54 1.37
N LEU A 206 -9.99 -20.61 2.21
CA LEU A 206 -10.00 -20.07 3.58
C LEU A 206 -9.66 -21.21 4.55
N VAL A 207 -8.74 -20.95 5.46
CA VAL A 207 -8.34 -21.84 6.55
C VAL A 207 -8.76 -21.22 7.86
N LEU A 208 -9.62 -21.92 8.57
CA LEU A 208 -10.06 -21.58 9.92
C LEU A 208 -9.37 -22.53 10.89
N TRP A 209 -8.62 -21.98 11.85
CA TRP A 209 -7.87 -22.81 12.79
C TRP A 209 -7.84 -22.19 14.19
N PRO A 210 -8.74 -22.63 15.10
CA PRO A 210 -8.79 -22.14 16.47
C PRO A 210 -7.55 -22.54 17.28
N VAL A 211 -7.07 -21.64 18.14
CA VAL A 211 -5.92 -21.87 19.02
C VAL A 211 -6.35 -21.69 20.48
N SER A 212 -6.18 -22.74 21.28
CA SER A 212 -6.39 -22.76 22.73
C SER A 212 -5.10 -22.42 23.46
N ARG A 213 -5.20 -21.69 24.59
CA ARG A 213 -4.04 -21.38 25.44
C ARG A 213 -3.42 -22.65 26.04
N SER A 214 -4.24 -23.62 26.44
CA SER A 214 -3.77 -24.86 27.07
C SER A 214 -3.48 -26.00 26.09
N ARG A 215 -4.23 -26.10 24.98
CA ARG A 215 -4.13 -27.22 24.03
C ARG A 215 -3.40 -26.88 22.73
N GLY A 216 -3.13 -25.60 22.48
CA GLY A 216 -2.57 -25.14 21.21
C GLY A 216 -3.59 -25.24 20.07
N TRP A 217 -3.12 -25.63 18.89
CA TRP A 217 -3.91 -25.71 17.67
C TRP A 217 -5.00 -26.80 17.77
N LEU A 218 -6.26 -26.40 17.61
CA LEU A 218 -7.42 -27.29 17.63
C LEU A 218 -7.70 -27.87 16.23
N ARG A 219 -8.95 -28.23 15.93
CA ARG A 219 -9.34 -28.71 14.60
C ARG A 219 -9.17 -27.62 13.56
N ARG A 220 -8.43 -27.94 12.49
CA ARG A 220 -8.35 -27.11 11.28
C ARG A 220 -9.53 -27.42 10.37
N THR A 221 -10.17 -26.38 9.85
CA THR A 221 -11.25 -26.47 8.85
C THR A 221 -10.89 -25.63 7.63
N ASP A 222 -11.03 -26.21 6.45
CA ASP A 222 -10.66 -25.61 5.17
C ASP A 222 -11.94 -25.41 4.32
N TYR A 223 -12.14 -24.20 3.79
CA TYR A 223 -13.25 -23.84 2.91
C TYR A 223 -12.72 -23.42 1.53
N PRO A 224 -13.25 -23.96 0.43
CA PRO A 224 -12.89 -23.49 -0.91
C PRO A 224 -13.42 -22.06 -1.15
N LEU A 225 -12.69 -21.27 -1.95
CA LEU A 225 -13.05 -19.92 -2.38
C LEU A 225 -13.40 -19.84 -3.87
#